data_AF-A0A941QLB0-F1
#
_entry.id   AF-A0A941QLB0-F1
#
_cell.length_a   1.000
_cell.length_b   1.000
_cell.length_c   1.000
_cell.angle_alpha   90.00
_cell.angle_beta   90.00
_cell.angle_gamma   90.00
#
_symmetry.space_group_name_H-M   'P 1'
#
loop_
_entity.id
_entity.type
_entity.pdbx_description
1 polymer ?
#
loop_
_entity_poly.entity_id
_entity_poly.type
_entity_poly.pdbx_seq_one_letter_code
_entity_poly.pdbx_strand_id
1 'polypeptide(L)'
;MPKDPACGNGPAMSRRSFAALIPVAGATALFPAPVNAASEIELLYLKWVKTRQRFNERDLDDEETDTLFRSLVELEDRISALPCLQVKDLACKVLIADLDGAMADTQFQIDLVCEARRLSSRSSNIGE
;
A
#
# COMPACT_ATOMS: atom_id res chain seq x y z
N MET A 1 -59.79 -20.97 -1.01
CA MET A 1 -59.77 -21.03 0.46
C MET A 1 -58.58 -20.22 0.95
N PRO A 2 -58.78 -19.21 1.82
CA PRO A 2 -57.71 -18.45 2.43
C PRO A 2 -57.23 -19.15 3.72
N LYS A 3 -55.94 -18.99 4.07
CA LYS A 3 -55.44 -19.10 5.45
C LYS A 3 -54.07 -18.45 5.57
N ASP A 4 -54.15 -17.20 6.03
CA ASP A 4 -53.33 -16.47 7.00
C ASP A 4 -51.79 -16.58 7.07
N PRO A 5 -51.13 -15.43 7.32
CA PRO A 5 -49.68 -15.32 7.49
C PRO A 5 -49.26 -15.70 8.92
N ALA A 6 -48.09 -16.32 9.05
CA ALA A 6 -47.42 -16.44 10.34
C ALA A 6 -46.18 -15.53 10.36
N CYS A 7 -46.38 -14.34 10.93
CA CYS A 7 -45.29 -13.58 11.55
C CYS A 7 -44.62 -14.47 12.60
N GLY A 8 -43.43 -14.97 12.28
CA GLY A 8 -42.58 -15.68 13.23
C GLY A 8 -41.85 -14.68 14.13
N ASN A 9 -42.50 -14.23 15.19
CA ASN A 9 -41.84 -13.64 16.36
C ASN A 9 -41.08 -14.75 17.10
N GLY A 10 -39.83 -14.99 16.71
CA GLY A 10 -38.89 -15.81 17.47
C GLY A 10 -38.33 -15.02 18.66
N PRO A 11 -38.25 -15.61 19.87
CA PRO A 11 -37.79 -14.91 21.06
C PRO A 11 -36.31 -14.54 20.96
N ALA A 12 -36.00 -13.31 21.36
CA ALA A 12 -34.64 -12.82 21.57
C ALA A 12 -33.92 -13.73 22.58
N MET A 13 -32.98 -14.55 22.11
CA MET A 13 -32.15 -15.34 23.00
C MET A 13 -31.12 -14.44 23.69
N SER A 14 -31.40 -14.29 24.98
CA SER A 14 -30.59 -13.73 26.07
C SER A 14 -29.08 -13.81 25.88
N ARG A 15 -28.43 -12.64 25.96
CA ARG A 15 -27.00 -12.48 26.20
C ARG A 15 -26.65 -13.15 27.53
N ARG A 16 -25.97 -14.30 27.49
CA ARG A 16 -25.22 -14.82 28.63
C ARG A 16 -23.74 -14.77 28.33
N SER A 17 -23.12 -13.76 28.92
CA SER A 17 -21.70 -13.54 29.05
C SER A 17 -21.05 -14.75 29.72
N PHE A 18 -20.09 -15.38 29.05
CA PHE A 18 -19.04 -16.14 29.72
C PHE A 18 -17.79 -15.25 29.72
N ALA A 19 -17.57 -14.59 30.83
CA ALA A 19 -16.28 -13.97 31.14
C ALA A 19 -15.27 -15.10 31.38
N ALA A 20 -14.55 -15.47 30.32
CA ALA A 20 -13.37 -16.32 30.45
C ALA A 20 -12.22 -15.45 30.98
N LEU A 21 -11.87 -15.66 32.25
CA LEU A 21 -10.65 -15.18 32.88
C LEU A 21 -9.46 -15.80 32.14
N ILE A 22 -8.79 -15.02 31.27
CA ILE A 22 -7.47 -15.37 30.74
C ILE A 22 -6.44 -14.52 31.50
N PRO A 23 -5.38 -15.12 32.07
CA PRO A 23 -4.34 -14.38 32.78
C PRO A 23 -3.66 -13.39 31.84
N VAL A 24 -3.57 -12.13 32.27
CA VAL A 24 -2.74 -11.09 31.65
C VAL A 24 -1.28 -11.51 31.76
N ALA A 25 -0.69 -11.90 30.63
CA ALA A 25 0.74 -11.90 30.43
C ALA A 25 1.02 -11.37 29.02
N GLY A 26 1.36 -10.07 28.95
CA GLY A 26 2.02 -9.48 27.79
C GLY A 26 1.19 -9.34 26.51
N ALA A 27 0.00 -8.74 26.59
CA ALA A 27 -0.54 -8.08 25.41
C ALA A 27 0.30 -6.82 25.18
N THR A 28 1.42 -6.94 24.46
CA THR A 28 1.87 -5.82 23.62
C THR A 28 0.68 -5.52 22.74
N ALA A 29 -0.01 -4.42 23.04
CA ALA A 29 -1.00 -3.87 22.15
C ALA A 29 -0.28 -3.67 20.81
N LEU A 30 -0.53 -4.58 19.87
CA LEU A 30 -0.38 -4.32 18.46
C LEU A 30 -1.44 -3.27 18.16
N PHE A 31 -1.14 -2.03 18.55
CA PHE A 31 -1.82 -0.88 18.00
C PHE A 31 -1.75 -1.08 16.48
N PRO A 32 -2.88 -1.08 15.75
CA PRO A 32 -2.79 -0.98 14.31
C PRO A 32 -1.90 0.24 14.05
N ALA A 33 -0.80 0.01 13.34
CA ALA A 33 0.08 1.11 12.93
C ALA A 33 -0.82 2.22 12.40
N PRO A 34 -0.61 3.48 12.82
CA PRO A 34 -1.50 4.55 12.42
C PRO A 34 -1.67 4.47 10.91
N VAL A 35 -2.92 4.53 10.44
CA VAL A 35 -3.32 4.31 9.03
C VAL A 35 -2.62 5.28 8.05
N ASN A 36 -1.80 6.20 8.57
CA ASN A 36 -1.02 7.21 7.87
C ASN A 36 0.49 7.16 8.16
N ALA A 37 1.03 6.15 8.85
CA ALA A 37 2.49 5.98 8.88
C ALA A 37 2.98 5.56 7.50
N ALA A 38 4.03 6.23 7.01
CA ALA A 38 4.69 5.84 5.77
C ALA A 38 5.18 4.38 5.91
N SER A 39 4.76 3.53 4.98
CA SER A 39 5.25 2.14 4.95
C SER A 39 6.71 2.11 4.52
N GLU A 40 7.39 0.99 4.80
CA GLU A 40 8.74 0.78 4.29
C GLU A 40 8.80 0.87 2.75
N ILE A 41 7.78 0.33 2.06
CA ILE A 41 7.65 0.43 0.59
C ILE A 41 7.55 1.89 0.15
N GLU A 42 6.78 2.72 0.85
CA GLU A 42 6.68 4.15 0.52
C GLU A 42 8.02 4.87 0.69
N LEU A 43 8.73 4.62 1.79
CA LEU A 43 10.04 5.24 2.04
C LEU A 43 11.07 4.84 0.99
N LEU A 44 11.10 3.55 0.62
CA LEU A 44 11.98 3.05 -0.44
C LEU A 44 11.60 3.60 -1.80
N TYR A 45 10.29 3.70 -2.10
CA TYR A 45 9.79 4.31 -3.33
C TYR A 45 10.23 5.78 -3.44
N LEU A 46 10.12 6.57 -2.38
CA LEU A 46 10.59 7.97 -2.38
C LEU A 46 12.09 8.08 -2.63
N LYS A 47 12.89 7.14 -2.09
CA LYS A 47 14.32 7.06 -2.40
C LYS A 47 14.55 6.69 -3.86
N TRP A 48 13.82 5.70 -4.39
CA TRP A 48 13.88 5.30 -5.79
C TRP A 48 13.56 6.46 -6.73
N VAL A 49 12.51 7.24 -6.47
CA VAL A 49 12.14 8.44 -7.26
C VAL A 49 13.30 9.44 -7.32
N LYS A 50 13.92 9.74 -6.18
CA LYS A 50 15.08 10.66 -6.13
C LYS A 50 16.29 10.12 -6.88
N THR A 51 16.59 8.84 -6.70
CA THR A 51 17.70 8.17 -7.42
C THR A 51 17.44 8.15 -8.92
N ARG A 52 16.20 7.89 -9.34
CA ARG A 52 15.80 7.87 -10.75
C ARG A 52 15.87 9.26 -11.37
N GLN A 53 15.43 10.28 -10.64
CA GLN A 53 15.55 11.67 -11.07
C GLN A 53 17.03 12.02 -11.34
N ARG A 54 17.93 11.69 -10.41
CA ARG A 54 19.38 11.90 -10.60
C ARG A 54 19.93 11.07 -11.76
N PHE A 55 19.52 9.81 -11.92
CA PHE A 55 19.93 8.93 -13.01
C PHE A 55 19.56 9.47 -14.40
N ASN A 56 18.46 10.22 -14.51
CA ASN A 56 18.01 10.82 -15.77
C ASN A 56 18.70 12.18 -16.09
N GLU A 57 19.60 12.67 -15.24
CA GLU A 57 20.35 13.90 -15.50
C GLU A 57 21.43 13.67 -16.58
N ARG A 58 21.70 14.69 -17.39
CA ARG A 58 22.52 14.54 -18.62
C ARG A 58 24.03 14.58 -18.38
N ASP A 59 24.47 14.95 -17.17
CA ASP A 59 25.86 15.29 -16.86
C ASP A 59 26.53 14.30 -15.89
N LEU A 60 26.09 13.04 -15.91
CA LEU A 60 26.69 11.96 -15.10
C LEU A 60 27.92 11.40 -15.81
N ASP A 61 28.96 11.10 -15.04
CA ASP A 61 30.05 10.25 -15.54
C ASP A 61 29.66 8.76 -15.48
N ASP A 62 30.50 7.91 -16.06
CA ASP A 62 30.26 6.47 -16.15
C ASP A 62 30.17 5.81 -14.75
N GLU A 63 31.00 6.25 -13.80
CA GLU A 63 31.03 5.68 -12.44
C GLU A 63 29.77 6.06 -11.65
N GLU A 64 29.33 7.31 -11.75
CA GLU A 64 28.08 7.80 -11.18
C GLU A 64 26.88 7.06 -11.80
N THR A 65 26.87 6.89 -13.13
CA THR A 65 25.83 6.17 -13.85
C THR A 65 25.70 4.73 -13.36
N ASP A 66 26.81 4.00 -13.29
CA ASP A 66 26.84 2.61 -12.80
C ASP A 66 26.43 2.49 -11.33
N THR A 67 26.80 3.47 -10.51
CA THR A 67 26.44 3.50 -9.09
C THR A 67 24.94 3.74 -8.90
N LEU A 68 24.38 4.69 -9.64
CA LEU A 68 22.95 5.00 -9.60
C LEU A 68 22.12 3.84 -10.16
N PHE A 69 22.56 3.20 -11.25
CA PHE A 69 21.90 2.03 -11.80
C PHE A 69 21.84 0.88 -10.79
N ARG A 70 22.98 0.53 -10.16
CA ARG A 70 23.02 -0.50 -9.10
C ARG A 70 22.11 -0.15 -7.92
N SER A 71 22.08 1.12 -7.51
CA SER A 71 21.19 1.61 -6.45
C SER A 71 19.71 1.45 -6.83
N LEU A 72 19.33 1.74 -8.08
CA LEU A 72 17.96 1.53 -8.56
C LEU A 72 17.56 0.05 -8.49
N VAL A 73 18.42 -0.85 -8.99
CA VAL A 73 18.18 -2.30 -8.94
C VAL A 73 18.03 -2.79 -7.49
N GLU A 74 18.91 -2.38 -6.58
CA GLU A 74 18.80 -2.78 -5.16
C GLU A 74 17.48 -2.31 -4.53
N LEU A 75 17.05 -1.08 -4.85
CA LEU A 75 15.79 -0.54 -4.35
C LEU A 75 14.59 -1.30 -4.90
N GLU A 76 14.59 -1.63 -6.19
CA GLU A 76 13.55 -2.42 -6.84
C GLU A 76 13.45 -3.82 -6.24
N ASP A 77 14.59 -4.51 -6.06
CA ASP A 77 14.64 -5.83 -5.44
C ASP A 77 14.05 -5.81 -4.03
N ARG A 78 14.46 -4.84 -3.20
CA ARG A 78 13.95 -4.69 -1.83
C ARG A 78 12.45 -4.39 -1.80
N ILE A 79 11.98 -3.47 -2.64
CA ILE A 79 10.55 -3.14 -2.73
C ILE A 79 9.75 -4.36 -3.19
N SER A 80 10.27 -5.10 -4.18
CA SER A 80 9.59 -6.28 -4.73
C SER A 80 9.36 -7.35 -3.66
N ALA A 81 10.35 -7.59 -2.79
CA ALA A 81 10.35 -8.62 -1.76
C ALA A 81 9.38 -8.33 -0.59
N LEU A 82 9.06 -7.07 -0.34
CA LEU A 82 8.16 -6.68 0.74
C LEU A 82 6.68 -6.95 0.37
N PRO A 83 5.86 -7.56 1.23
CA PRO A 83 4.43 -7.70 0.97
C PRO A 83 3.74 -6.33 1.03
N CYS A 84 2.75 -6.11 0.16
CA CYS A 84 1.89 -4.93 0.24
C CYS A 84 0.91 -5.11 1.40
N LEU A 85 0.94 -4.20 2.37
CA LEU A 85 0.04 -4.21 3.53
C LEU A 85 -1.09 -3.18 3.38
N GLN A 86 -0.91 -2.22 2.48
CA GLN A 86 -1.88 -1.18 2.17
C GLN A 86 -1.95 -0.92 0.66
N VAL A 87 -3.05 -0.35 0.20
CA VAL A 87 -3.28 0.01 -1.21
C VAL A 87 -2.18 0.91 -1.77
N LYS A 88 -1.62 1.79 -0.91
CA LYS A 88 -0.53 2.69 -1.28
C LYS A 88 0.76 1.95 -1.67
N ASP A 89 1.04 0.83 -1.02
CA ASP A 89 2.22 0.01 -1.32
C ASP A 89 2.12 -0.58 -2.74
N LEU A 90 0.93 -1.07 -3.08
CA LEU A 90 0.66 -1.60 -4.41
C LEU A 90 0.78 -0.49 -5.46
N ALA A 91 0.26 0.70 -5.16
CA ALA A 91 0.40 1.87 -6.04
C ALA A 91 1.88 2.20 -6.31
N CYS A 92 2.74 2.21 -5.28
CA CYS A 92 4.18 2.42 -5.44
C CYS A 92 4.82 1.38 -6.37
N LYS A 93 4.48 0.10 -6.22
CA LYS A 93 5.00 -0.97 -7.09
C LYS A 93 4.55 -0.81 -8.54
N VAL A 94 3.29 -0.43 -8.76
CA VAL A 94 2.77 -0.13 -10.12
C VAL A 94 3.54 1.04 -10.75
N LEU A 95 3.81 2.10 -10.00
CA LEU A 95 4.56 3.26 -10.52
C LEU A 95 6.01 2.93 -10.85
N ILE A 96 6.64 2.02 -10.10
CA ILE A 96 7.97 1.51 -10.46
C ILE A 96 7.87 0.68 -11.74
N ALA A 97 6.91 -0.24 -11.84
CA ALA A 97 6.72 -1.09 -13.01
C ALA A 97 6.42 -0.29 -14.30
N ASP A 98 5.75 0.85 -14.18
CA ASP A 98 5.52 1.75 -15.31
C ASP A 98 6.82 2.34 -15.88
N LEU A 99 7.92 2.46 -15.12
CA LEU A 99 9.22 2.95 -15.61
C LEU A 99 9.11 4.15 -16.59
N ASP A 100 8.42 5.22 -16.19
CA ASP A 100 8.22 6.44 -17.01
C ASP A 100 7.44 6.20 -18.31
N GLY A 101 6.37 5.39 -18.25
CA GLY A 101 5.47 5.13 -19.36
C GLY A 101 5.76 3.85 -20.14
N ALA A 102 6.67 2.99 -19.68
CA ALA A 102 6.85 1.62 -20.17
C ALA A 102 5.58 0.76 -19.99
N MET A 103 4.63 1.15 -19.14
CA MET A 103 3.29 0.55 -19.09
C MET A 103 2.23 1.41 -19.81
N ALA A 104 2.55 2.18 -20.85
CA ALA A 104 1.57 3.01 -21.57
C ALA A 104 1.08 2.42 -22.91
N ASP A 105 1.19 1.10 -23.12
CA ASP A 105 0.85 0.46 -24.40
C ASP A 105 -0.68 0.35 -24.66
N THR A 106 -1.50 0.40 -23.60
CA THR A 106 -2.96 0.27 -23.69
C THR A 106 -3.66 1.27 -22.80
N GLN A 107 -4.90 1.63 -23.15
CA GLN A 107 -5.73 2.53 -22.32
C GLN A 107 -5.89 2.02 -20.89
N PHE A 108 -6.06 0.70 -20.72
CA PHE A 108 -6.17 0.09 -19.39
C PHE A 108 -4.93 0.32 -18.54
N GLN A 109 -3.73 0.18 -19.10
CA GLN A 109 -2.50 0.41 -18.34
C GLN A 109 -2.29 1.90 -18.03
N ILE A 110 -2.65 2.80 -18.96
CA ILE A 110 -2.67 4.26 -18.71
C ILE A 110 -3.59 4.58 -17.52
N ASP A 111 -4.80 4.04 -17.51
CA ASP A 111 -5.78 4.24 -16.44
C ASP A 111 -5.27 3.69 -15.09
N LEU A 112 -4.61 2.53 -15.12
CA LEU A 112 -3.98 1.91 -13.95
C LEU A 112 -2.87 2.80 -13.36
N VAL A 113 -2.01 3.38 -14.19
CA VAL A 113 -0.95 4.30 -13.75
C VAL A 113 -1.55 5.58 -13.18
N CYS A 114 -2.58 6.13 -13.81
CA CYS A 114 -3.29 7.31 -13.29
C CYS A 114 -3.89 7.05 -11.90
N GLU A 115 -4.52 5.89 -11.72
CA GLU A 115 -5.08 5.49 -10.42
C GLU A 115 -3.98 5.29 -9.38
N ALA A 116 -2.86 4.67 -9.74
CA ALA A 116 -1.71 4.51 -8.84
C ALA A 116 -1.15 5.87 -8.38
N ARG A 117 -1.01 6.85 -9.28
CA ARG A 117 -0.60 8.23 -8.93
C ARG A 117 -1.57 8.89 -7.96
N ARG A 118 -2.88 8.68 -8.16
CA ARG A 118 -3.93 9.22 -7.27
C ARG A 118 -3.85 8.62 -5.86
N LEU A 119 -3.57 7.32 -5.77
CA LEU A 119 -3.46 6.60 -4.50
C LEU A 119 -2.17 6.92 -3.75
N SER A 120 -1.05 7.12 -4.46
CA SER A 120 0.23 7.50 -3.83
C SER A 120 0.22 8.92 -3.25
N SER A 121 -0.54 9.84 -3.87
CA SER A 121 -0.57 11.26 -3.49
C SER A 121 -1.54 11.59 -2.35
N ARG A 122 -2.45 10.68 -2.01
CA ARG A 122 -3.64 10.97 -1.20
C ARG A 122 -3.41 11.14 0.31
N SER A 123 -2.20 10.87 0.82
CA SER A 123 -1.90 10.94 2.26
C SER A 123 -1.20 12.24 2.71
N SER A 124 -0.78 13.10 1.78
CA SER A 124 -0.08 14.36 2.13
C SER A 124 -1.00 15.51 2.54
N ASN A 125 -2.33 15.34 2.48
CA ASN A 125 -3.31 16.41 2.70
C ASN A 125 -4.13 16.26 4.00
N ILE A 126 -3.61 15.58 5.03
CA ILE A 126 -4.23 15.56 6.36
C ILE A 126 -3.25 16.25 7.33
N GLY A 127 -3.14 17.57 7.23
CA GLY A 127 -2.18 18.33 8.04
C GLY A 127 -2.12 19.84 7.85
N GLU A 128 -3.11 20.48 7.21
CA GLU A 128 -3.29 21.95 7.24
C GLU A 128 -4.71 22.30 7.68
#